data_AF-A0A839WPK9-F1
#
_entry.id   AF-A0A839WPK9-F1
#
_cell.length_a   1.000
_cell.length_b   1.000
_cell.length_c   1.000
_cell.angle_alpha   90.00
_cell.angle_beta   90.00
_cell.angle_gamma   90.00
#
_symmetry.space_group_name_H-M   'P 1'
#
loop_
_entity.id
_entity.type
_entity.pdbx_description
1 polymer ?
#
loop_
_entity_poly.entity_id
_entity_poly.type
_entity_poly.pdbx_seq_one_letter_code
_entity_poly.pdbx_strand_id
1 'polypeptide(L)'
;MENEIENELRTLYSEKYYSTDSPYVFGAYVSATKKRLKADLMISILYSIAKKEKIDLTYHTSLKLCKLFMSRGILGDRLFLHFSNVENKGDGLTKREEKRTAKDKISIDYICIKNKYQKDVESKLSRFDLLFDYHNKAIKKSYRK
;
A
#
# COMPACT_ATOMS: atom_id res chain seq x y z
N MET A 1 -7.93 -0.20 -7.66
CA MET A 1 -7.98 -1.10 -6.49
C MET A 1 -8.90 -2.30 -6.70
N GLU A 2 -10.22 -2.15 -6.88
CA GLU A 2 -11.11 -3.32 -7.06
C GLU A 2 -10.74 -4.17 -8.29
N ASN A 3 -10.67 -3.56 -9.47
CA ASN A 3 -10.22 -4.23 -10.69
C ASN A 3 -8.80 -4.82 -10.58
N GLU A 4 -7.90 -4.17 -9.83
CA GLU A 4 -6.54 -4.66 -9.60
C GLU A 4 -6.55 -5.93 -8.76
N ILE A 5 -7.35 -5.95 -7.68
CA ILE A 5 -7.56 -7.14 -6.84
C ILE A 5 -8.09 -8.30 -7.68
N GLU A 6 -9.11 -8.05 -8.50
CA GLU A 6 -9.70 -9.08 -9.34
C GLU A 6 -8.69 -9.65 -10.33
N ASN A 7 -7.99 -8.79 -11.08
CA ASN A 7 -7.01 -9.20 -12.07
C ASN A 7 -5.87 -10.02 -11.46
N GLU A 8 -5.32 -9.55 -10.34
CA GLU A 8 -4.21 -10.21 -9.65
C GLU A 8 -4.60 -11.58 -9.09
N LEU A 9 -5.82 -11.69 -8.54
CA LEU A 9 -6.35 -12.98 -8.13
C LEU A 9 -6.61 -13.90 -9.33
N ARG A 10 -7.15 -13.39 -10.44
CA ARG A 10 -7.37 -14.21 -11.65
C ARG A 10 -6.06 -14.79 -12.17
N THR A 11 -5.02 -13.96 -12.30
CA THR A 11 -3.68 -14.38 -12.73
C THR A 11 -3.10 -15.42 -11.77
N LEU A 12 -3.16 -15.17 -10.47
CA LEU A 12 -2.66 -16.11 -9.47
C LEU A 12 -3.36 -17.47 -9.57
N TYR A 13 -4.69 -17.48 -9.67
CA TYR A 13 -5.46 -18.72 -9.80
C TYR A 13 -5.17 -19.41 -11.14
N SER A 14 -5.06 -18.70 -12.26
CA SER A 14 -4.72 -19.34 -13.55
C SER A 14 -3.33 -19.99 -13.54
N GLU A 15 -2.35 -19.38 -12.86
CA GLU A 15 -0.97 -19.84 -12.88
C GLU A 15 -0.67 -20.93 -11.84
N LYS A 16 -1.31 -20.85 -10.67
CA LYS A 16 -0.91 -21.61 -9.47
C LYS A 16 -2.01 -22.48 -8.87
N TYR A 17 -3.24 -22.45 -9.39
CA TYR A 17 -4.32 -23.21 -8.76
C TYR A 17 -4.20 -24.73 -8.97
N TYR A 18 -3.75 -25.15 -10.15
CA TYR A 18 -3.55 -26.57 -10.50
C TYR A 18 -2.08 -26.99 -10.49
N SER A 19 -1.15 -26.11 -10.08
CA SER A 19 0.21 -26.57 -9.81
C SER A 19 0.15 -27.66 -8.74
N THR A 20 1.03 -28.67 -8.82
CA THR A 20 1.21 -29.74 -7.82
C THR A 20 1.56 -29.24 -6.40
N ASP A 21 1.56 -27.92 -6.21
CA ASP A 21 1.72 -27.23 -4.95
C ASP A 21 0.61 -27.61 -3.97
N SER A 22 1.02 -27.97 -2.75
CA SER A 22 0.11 -28.25 -1.64
C SER A 22 -0.87 -27.09 -1.41
N PRO A 23 -2.11 -27.34 -0.95
CA PRO A 23 -3.08 -26.28 -0.60
C PRO A 23 -2.51 -25.20 0.34
N TYR A 24 -1.53 -25.56 1.18
CA TYR A 24 -0.83 -24.63 2.06
C TYR A 24 0.03 -23.62 1.29
N VAL A 25 0.72 -24.06 0.23
CA VAL A 25 1.56 -23.21 -0.62
C VAL A 25 0.69 -22.23 -1.42
N PHE A 26 -0.43 -22.71 -1.97
CA PHE A 26 -1.39 -21.83 -2.64
C PHE A 26 -1.97 -20.77 -1.69
N GLY A 27 -2.33 -21.17 -0.47
CA GLY A 27 -2.78 -20.23 0.57
C GLY A 27 -1.72 -19.17 0.93
N ALA A 28 -0.44 -19.52 0.85
CA ALA A 28 0.66 -18.57 1.06
C ALA A 28 0.73 -17.54 -0.09
N TYR A 29 0.57 -17.95 -1.35
CA TYR A 29 0.56 -17.03 -2.48
C TYR A 29 -0.62 -16.04 -2.44
N VAL A 30 -1.83 -16.51 -2.11
CA VAL A 30 -3.00 -15.64 -1.94
C VAL A 30 -2.74 -14.63 -0.82
N SER A 31 -2.19 -15.08 0.31
CA SER A 31 -1.86 -14.23 1.46
C SER A 31 -0.79 -13.19 1.11
N ALA A 32 0.23 -13.58 0.34
CA ALA A 32 1.28 -12.67 -0.14
C ALA A 32 0.69 -11.61 -1.07
N THR A 33 -0.21 -12.00 -1.98
CA THR A 33 -0.92 -11.08 -2.88
C THR A 33 -1.76 -10.07 -2.10
N LYS A 34 -2.52 -10.52 -1.08
CA LYS A 34 -3.28 -9.62 -0.18
C LYS A 34 -2.38 -8.59 0.49
N LYS A 35 -1.27 -9.05 1.10
CA LYS A 35 -0.30 -8.17 1.79
C LYS A 35 0.29 -7.14 0.84
N ARG A 36 0.65 -7.56 -0.38
CA ARG A 36 1.18 -6.67 -1.41
C ARG A 36 0.14 -5.61 -1.79
N LEU A 37 -1.04 -5.98 -2.28
CA LEU A 37 -2.04 -5.00 -2.71
C LEU A 37 -2.47 -4.04 -1.59
N LYS A 38 -2.53 -4.52 -0.34
CA LYS A 38 -2.79 -3.66 0.83
C LYS A 38 -1.70 -2.62 1.04
N ALA A 39 -0.44 -2.99 0.81
CA ALA A 39 0.68 -2.05 0.85
C ALA A 39 0.61 -1.01 -0.29
N ASP A 40 0.18 -1.39 -1.50
CA ASP A 40 -0.03 -0.44 -2.60
C ASP A 40 -1.11 0.59 -2.27
N LEU A 41 -2.23 0.13 -1.70
CA LEU A 41 -3.27 1.02 -1.22
C LEU A 41 -2.73 2.01 -0.18
N MET A 42 -1.93 1.52 0.78
CA MET A 42 -1.34 2.39 1.79
C MET A 42 -0.38 3.42 1.18
N ILE A 43 0.44 3.02 0.19
CA ILE A 43 1.30 3.94 -0.56
C ILE A 43 0.46 5.02 -1.24
N SER A 44 -0.61 4.66 -1.95
CA SER A 44 -1.53 5.61 -2.58
C SER A 44 -2.17 6.58 -1.57
N ILE A 45 -2.53 6.08 -0.38
CA ILE A 45 -3.06 6.91 0.71
C ILE A 45 -2.00 7.91 1.19
N LEU A 46 -0.76 7.47 1.40
CA LEU A 46 0.35 8.37 1.78
C LEU A 46 0.58 9.46 0.74
N TYR A 47 0.61 9.11 -0.55
CA TYR A 47 0.73 10.08 -1.65
C TYR A 47 -0.35 11.15 -1.54
N SER A 48 -1.59 10.73 -1.28
CA SER A 48 -2.74 11.65 -1.14
C SER A 48 -2.61 12.56 0.08
N ILE A 49 -2.20 12.03 1.24
CA ILE A 49 -1.99 12.81 2.47
C ILE A 49 -0.87 13.82 2.26
N ALA A 50 0.28 13.38 1.72
CA ALA A 50 1.42 14.25 1.51
C ALA A 50 1.14 15.38 0.51
N LYS A 51 0.36 15.10 -0.55
CA LYS A 51 -0.09 16.15 -1.47
C LYS A 51 -0.95 17.19 -0.75
N LYS A 52 -1.92 16.75 0.06
CA LYS A 52 -2.84 17.64 0.79
C LYS A 52 -2.14 18.47 1.87
N GLU A 53 -1.21 17.86 2.59
CA GLU A 53 -0.47 18.48 3.69
C GLU A 53 0.82 19.17 3.24
N LYS A 54 1.12 19.14 1.92
CA LYS A 54 2.35 19.70 1.32
C LYS A 54 3.63 19.18 1.98
N ILE A 55 3.66 17.88 2.24
CA ILE A 55 4.78 17.18 2.90
C ILE A 55 5.66 16.50 1.85
N ASP A 56 6.96 16.53 2.07
CA ASP A 56 7.93 15.69 1.37
C ASP A 56 7.90 14.23 1.87
N LEU A 57 7.59 13.30 0.97
CA LEU A 57 7.64 11.86 1.26
C LEU A 57 9.04 11.31 1.02
N THR A 58 9.90 11.47 2.02
CA THR A 58 11.13 10.67 2.12
C THR A 58 10.82 9.26 2.65
N TYR A 59 11.74 8.31 2.48
CA TYR A 59 11.62 6.98 3.10
C TYR A 59 11.30 7.06 4.60
N HIS A 60 12.03 7.89 5.35
CA HIS A 60 11.85 8.01 6.81
C HIS A 60 10.50 8.66 7.17
N THR A 61 10.09 9.71 6.46
CA THR A 61 8.79 10.37 6.68
C THR A 61 7.64 9.41 6.38
N SER A 62 7.73 8.71 5.24
CA SER A 62 6.73 7.75 4.78
C SER A 62 6.62 6.58 5.75
N LEU A 63 7.75 6.05 6.22
CA LEU A 63 7.78 4.99 7.22
C LEU A 63 7.13 5.41 8.54
N LYS A 64 7.38 6.66 8.99
CA LYS A 64 6.78 7.19 10.21
C LYS A 64 5.27 7.38 10.06
N LEU A 65 4.82 7.99 8.96
CA LEU A 65 3.40 8.14 8.65
C LEU A 65 2.69 6.79 8.56
N CYS A 66 3.29 5.82 7.87
CA CYS A 66 2.78 4.46 7.81
C CYS A 66 2.59 3.83 9.18
N LYS A 67 3.57 3.96 10.08
CA LYS A 67 3.48 3.43 11.46
C LYS A 67 2.37 4.08 12.28
N LEU A 68 1.96 5.32 11.96
CA LEU A 68 0.86 5.98 12.65
C LEU A 68 -0.50 5.36 12.31
N PHE A 69 -0.66 4.92 11.06
CA PHE A 69 -1.91 4.37 10.55
C PHE A 69 -1.97 2.84 10.58
N MET A 70 -0.83 2.17 10.43
CA MET A 70 -0.72 0.72 10.47
C MET A 70 0.31 0.32 11.54
N SER A 71 -0.19 -0.33 12.59
CA SER A 71 0.53 -0.63 13.83
C SER A 71 1.82 -1.45 13.67
N ARG A 72 1.99 -2.18 12.56
CA ARG A 72 3.23 -2.76 11.98
C ARG A 72 2.79 -3.65 10.80
N GLY A 73 3.47 -3.60 9.65
CA GLY A 73 3.18 -4.57 8.57
C GLY A 73 3.42 -4.15 7.13
N ILE A 74 4.01 -2.99 6.85
CA ILE A 74 4.35 -2.63 5.46
C ILE A 74 5.77 -3.14 5.17
N LEU A 75 5.91 -3.79 4.02
CA LEU A 75 7.20 -4.15 3.44
C LEU A 75 8.05 -2.88 3.30
N GLY A 76 9.04 -2.72 4.18
CA GLY A 76 9.95 -1.57 4.19
C GLY A 76 10.60 -1.34 2.84
N ASP A 77 10.96 -2.43 2.16
CA ASP A 77 11.53 -2.42 0.80
C ASP A 77 10.59 -1.76 -0.21
N ARG A 78 9.28 -1.96 -0.07
CA ARG A 78 8.30 -1.36 -0.97
C ARG A 78 8.15 0.14 -0.73
N LEU A 79 8.13 0.56 0.52
CA LEU A 79 8.18 1.99 0.85
C LEU A 79 9.48 2.63 0.35
N PHE A 80 10.60 1.93 0.47
CA PHE A 80 11.88 2.40 -0.02
C PHE A 80 11.89 2.56 -1.55
N LEU A 81 11.38 1.59 -2.30
CA LEU A 81 11.24 1.66 -3.74
C LEU A 81 10.42 2.88 -4.19
N HIS A 82 9.32 3.17 -3.49
CA HIS A 82 8.41 4.27 -3.85
C HIS A 82 8.84 5.64 -3.33
N PHE A 83 9.61 5.73 -2.24
CA PHE A 83 9.88 7.00 -1.53
C PHE A 83 11.36 7.29 -1.27
N SER A 84 12.28 6.54 -1.87
CA SER A 84 13.73 6.77 -1.71
C SER A 84 14.14 8.18 -2.12
N ASN A 85 13.52 8.77 -3.15
CA ASN A 85 13.85 10.09 -3.69
C ASN A 85 12.62 10.85 -4.23
N VAL A 86 11.58 11.09 -3.42
CA VAL A 86 10.39 11.85 -3.87
C VAL A 86 10.30 13.21 -3.16
N GLU A 87 10.06 14.27 -3.92
CA GLU A 87 9.89 15.66 -3.47
C GLU A 87 8.52 16.18 -3.85
N ASN A 88 7.91 16.99 -2.98
CA ASN A 88 6.67 17.68 -3.27
C ASN A 88 6.97 19.06 -3.88
N LYS A 89 6.67 19.25 -5.17
CA LYS A 89 6.88 20.51 -5.89
C LYS A 89 5.59 21.32 -6.07
N GLY A 90 4.70 21.32 -5.08
CA GLY A 90 3.43 22.08 -5.13
C GLY A 90 2.37 21.48 -6.06
N ASP A 91 2.75 21.19 -7.31
CA ASP A 91 1.89 20.64 -8.35
C ASP A 91 1.82 19.09 -8.30
N GLY A 92 2.77 18.46 -7.62
CA GLY A 92 2.83 17.00 -7.50
C GLY A 92 4.05 16.48 -6.75
N LEU A 93 4.08 15.15 -6.58
CA LEU A 93 5.20 14.42 -6.00
C LEU A 93 6.09 13.90 -7.15
N THR A 94 7.29 14.47 -7.29
CA THR A 94 8.24 14.17 -8.38
C THR A 94 9.48 13.46 -7.84
N LYS A 95 10.11 12.59 -8.64
CA LYS A 95 11.43 12.04 -8.29
C LYS A 95 12.46 13.17 -8.26
N ARG A 96 13.24 13.23 -7.18
CA ARG A 96 14.31 14.21 -6.98
C ARG A 96 15.56 13.73 -7.72
N GLU A 97 16.13 14.56 -8.59
CA GLU A 97 17.31 14.23 -9.39
C GLU A 97 18.62 14.37 -8.60
N GLU A 98 18.67 15.25 -7.60
CA GLU A 98 19.87 15.52 -6.79
C GLU A 98 19.73 15.10 -5.32
N LYS A 99 20.87 14.72 -4.72
CA LYS A 99 20.96 14.38 -3.28
C LYS A 99 20.65 15.62 -2.42
N ARG A 100 19.86 15.41 -1.36
CA ARG A 100 19.39 16.47 -0.46
C ARG A 100 20.58 17.21 0.20
N THR A 101 20.65 18.52 0.06
CA THR A 101 21.39 19.39 0.98
C THR A 101 20.53 19.69 2.21
N ALA A 102 21.15 19.94 3.36
CA ALA A 102 20.45 20.18 4.63
C ALA A 102 19.67 21.52 4.62
N LYS A 103 18.62 21.61 3.82
CA LYS A 103 17.66 22.72 3.79
C LYS A 103 16.45 22.38 4.66
N ASP A 104 16.09 23.37 5.48
CA ASP A 104 14.94 23.50 6.37
C ASP A 104 14.10 22.23 6.56
N LYS A 105 14.29 21.59 7.72
CA LYS A 105 13.37 20.55 8.18
C LYS A 105 12.01 21.20 8.40
N ILE A 106 11.10 21.03 7.44
CA ILE A 106 9.68 21.30 7.67
C ILE A 106 9.27 20.45 8.89
N SER A 107 8.83 21.11 9.95
CA SER A 107 8.30 20.43 11.13
C SER A 107 6.96 19.80 10.75
N ILE A 108 6.88 18.48 10.81
CA ILE A 108 5.66 17.73 10.47
C ILE A 108 4.91 17.43 11.76
N ASP A 109 3.69 17.94 11.88
CA ASP A 109 2.78 17.59 12.98
C ASP A 109 2.10 16.25 12.70
N TYR A 110 2.78 15.18 13.09
CA TYR A 110 2.31 13.82 12.96
C TYR A 110 1.01 13.53 13.75
N ILE A 111 0.76 14.25 14.84
CA ILE A 111 -0.44 14.05 15.68
C ILE A 111 -1.65 14.63 14.97
N CYS A 112 -1.53 15.86 14.45
CA CYS A 112 -2.59 16.49 13.68
C CYS A 112 -2.97 15.65 12.45
N ILE A 113 -1.97 15.20 11.69
CA ILE A 113 -2.18 14.33 10.52
C ILE A 113 -2.90 13.04 10.92
N LYS A 114 -2.45 12.37 11.99
CA LYS A 114 -3.11 11.15 12.46
C LYS A 114 -4.58 11.42 12.77
N ASN A 115 -4.87 12.41 13.61
CA ASN A 115 -6.24 12.72 14.03
C ASN A 115 -7.16 13.07 12.85
N LYS A 116 -6.62 13.79 11.87
CA LYS A 116 -7.36 14.22 10.67
C LYS A 116 -7.72 13.06 9.73
N TYR A 117 -6.81 12.10 9.56
CA TYR A 117 -6.95 11.07 8.53
C TYR A 117 -7.29 9.67 9.07
N GLN A 118 -7.15 9.41 10.36
CA GLN A 118 -7.25 8.06 10.95
C GLN A 118 -8.51 7.30 10.50
N LYS A 119 -9.70 7.90 10.66
CA LYS A 119 -10.97 7.25 10.30
C LYS A 119 -11.08 6.93 8.80
N ASP A 120 -10.62 7.84 7.93
CA ASP A 120 -10.64 7.64 6.48
C ASP A 120 -9.70 6.50 6.07
N VAL A 121 -8.50 6.47 6.65
CA VAL A 121 -7.51 5.40 6.39
C VAL A 121 -8.03 4.05 6.87
N GLU A 122 -8.55 3.97 8.10
CA GLU A 122 -9.14 2.76 8.67
C GLU A 122 -10.31 2.24 7.81
N SER A 123 -11.19 3.14 7.36
CA SER A 123 -12.31 2.80 6.49
C SER A 123 -11.86 2.22 5.15
N LYS A 124 -10.87 2.85 4.49
CA LYS A 124 -10.32 2.38 3.21
C LYS A 124 -9.63 1.02 3.34
N LEU A 125 -8.86 0.81 4.40
CA LEU A 125 -8.18 -0.47 4.65
C LEU A 125 -9.19 -1.58 4.96
N SER A 126 -10.24 -1.27 5.72
CA SER A 126 -11.31 -2.23 6.01
C SER A 126 -12.10 -2.61 4.75
N ARG A 127 -12.44 -1.60 3.91
CA ARG A 127 -13.08 -1.84 2.62
C ARG A 127 -12.23 -2.70 1.70
N PHE A 128 -10.91 -2.49 1.69
CA PHE A 128 -9.98 -3.34 0.95
C PHE A 128 -10.06 -4.80 1.40
N ASP A 129 -10.04 -5.08 2.70
CA ASP A 129 -10.08 -6.45 3.21
C ASP A 129 -11.38 -7.15 2.78
N LEU A 130 -12.51 -6.45 2.85
CA LEU A 130 -13.82 -6.95 2.39
C LEU A 130 -13.84 -7.27 0.90
N LEU A 131 -13.35 -6.35 0.06
CA LEU A 131 -13.30 -6.54 -1.40
C LEU A 131 -12.37 -7.70 -1.78
N PHE A 132 -11.21 -7.79 -1.15
CA PHE A 132 -10.27 -8.89 -1.39
C PHE A 132 -10.90 -10.25 -1.07
N ASP A 133 -11.54 -10.38 0.09
CA ASP A 133 -12.15 -11.63 0.51
C ASP A 133 -13.35 -12.02 -0.37
N TYR A 134 -14.11 -11.02 -0.86
CA TYR A 134 -15.17 -11.22 -1.84
C TYR A 134 -14.64 -11.80 -3.16
N HIS A 135 -13.68 -11.13 -3.80
CA HIS A 135 -13.14 -11.59 -5.09
C HIS A 135 -12.42 -12.93 -4.97
N ASN A 136 -11.66 -13.15 -3.88
CA ASN A 136 -10.98 -14.42 -3.66
C ASN A 136 -11.98 -15.58 -3.55
N LYS A 137 -13.10 -15.39 -2.84
CA LYS A 137 -14.17 -16.40 -2.78
C LYS A 137 -14.82 -16.65 -4.14
N ALA A 138 -15.12 -15.59 -4.89
CA ALA A 138 -15.77 -15.68 -6.20
C ALA A 138 -14.90 -16.43 -7.22
N ILE A 139 -13.63 -16.06 -7.34
CA ILE A 139 -12.67 -16.67 -8.27
C ILE A 139 -12.37 -18.11 -7.85
N LYS A 140 -12.15 -18.39 -6.56
CA LYS A 140 -11.95 -19.77 -6.09
C LYS A 140 -13.10 -20.69 -6.49
N LYS A 141 -14.34 -20.19 -6.45
CA LYS A 141 -15.52 -20.97 -6.86
C LYS A 141 -15.53 -21.27 -8.35
N SER A 142 -15.03 -20.38 -9.21
CA SER A 142 -15.00 -20.61 -10.66
C SER A 142 -14.00 -21.69 -11.07
N TYR A 143 -12.88 -21.84 -10.35
CA TYR A 143 -11.84 -22.84 -10.62
C TYR A 143 -12.10 -24.23 -9.98
N ARG A 144 -13.17 -24.37 -9.19
CA ARG A 144 -13.61 -25.66 -8.63
C ARG A 144 -14.60 -26.42 -9.52
N LYS A 145 -15.08 -25.78 -10.58
CA LYS A 145 -15.96 -26.40 -11.58
C LYS A 145 -15.11 -27.14 -12.60
#